data_AF-A0AA97BZB7-F1
#
_entry.id   AF-A0AA97BZB7-F1
#
_cell.length_a   1.000
_cell.length_b   1.000
_cell.length_c   1.000
_cell.angle_alpha   90.00
_cell.angle_beta   90.00
_cell.angle_gamma   90.00
#
_symmetry.space_group_name_H-M   'P 1'
#
loop_
_entity.id
_entity.type
_entity.pdbx_description
1 polymer ?
#
loop_
_entity_poly.entity_id
_entity_poly.type
_entity_poly.pdbx_seq_one_letter_code
_entity_poly.pdbx_strand_id
1 'polypeptide(L)'
;MAYYYSLIILKFIIGFAIVITHMNLSGKTQLSQMTPIDFIGNFVLGGIIGGVIYSDTIPLYQYVTILIIGVLFISILNFLTKKFNFFRNVAIGNPIPIIKKGQFIMENILEKANKIDLINISSRIHAQGIHSFQEIYYAQIEPDGQLTIICDEKNMPSVILIKEGVIRNYDLESIERDEAWLMQQIELQGIESINDIFLAEFWRGEVTFILRDGKINRKGTQHLKVIA
;
A
#
# COMPACT_ATOMS: atom_id res chain seq x y z
N MET A 1 31.04 -13.59 -36.09
CA MET A 1 30.27 -12.33 -36.00
C MET A 1 28.75 -12.56 -36.01
N ALA A 2 28.15 -13.13 -37.07
CA ALA A 2 26.69 -13.33 -37.11
C ALA A 2 26.13 -14.19 -35.96
N TYR A 3 26.81 -15.29 -35.61
CA TYR A 3 26.43 -16.15 -34.48
C TYR A 3 26.44 -15.40 -33.14
N TYR A 4 27.49 -14.60 -32.89
CA TYR A 4 27.64 -13.75 -31.70
C TYR A 4 26.45 -12.80 -31.53
N TYR A 5 26.16 -12.00 -32.57
CA TYR A 5 25.03 -11.07 -32.52
C TYR A 5 23.67 -11.78 -32.42
N SER A 6 23.53 -12.97 -33.01
CA SER A 6 22.32 -13.77 -32.89
C SER A 6 22.08 -14.24 -31.45
N LEU A 7 23.14 -14.66 -30.75
CA LEU A 7 23.07 -15.02 -29.33
C LEU A 7 22.75 -13.82 -28.44
N ILE A 8 23.32 -12.64 -28.73
CA ILE A 8 22.99 -11.40 -28.00
C ILE A 8 21.50 -11.09 -28.15
N ILE A 9 20.98 -11.08 -29.39
CA ILE A 9 19.57 -10.80 -29.66
C ILE A 9 18.68 -11.81 -28.93
N LEU A 10 19.04 -13.10 -28.97
CA LEU A 10 18.29 -14.15 -28.28
C LEU A 10 18.28 -13.95 -26.76
N LYS A 11 19.44 -13.69 -26.14
CA LYS A 11 19.54 -13.39 -24.70
C LYS A 11 18.71 -12.15 -24.34
N PHE A 12 18.78 -11.10 -25.16
CA PHE A 12 18.03 -9.87 -24.94
C PHE A 12 16.51 -10.11 -24.96
N ILE A 13 16.00 -10.79 -25.99
CA ILE A 13 14.57 -11.11 -26.10
C ILE A 13 14.10 -11.96 -24.91
N ILE A 14 14.87 -13.00 -24.55
CA ILE A 14 14.51 -13.89 -23.43
C ILE A 14 14.53 -13.13 -22.10
N GLY A 15 15.57 -12.36 -21.82
CA GLY A 15 15.66 -11.57 -20.60
C GLY A 15 14.51 -10.57 -20.47
N PHE A 16 14.22 -9.86 -21.56
CA PHE A 16 13.13 -8.91 -21.61
C PHE A 16 11.77 -9.57 -21.40
N ALA A 17 11.53 -10.73 -22.05
CA ALA A 17 10.30 -11.49 -21.87
C ALA A 17 10.12 -11.99 -20.43
N ILE A 18 11.19 -12.48 -19.79
CA ILE A 18 11.16 -12.92 -18.39
C ILE A 18 10.83 -11.74 -17.46
N VAL A 19 11.49 -10.59 -17.62
CA VAL A 19 11.25 -9.41 -16.77
C VAL A 19 9.84 -8.88 -16.96
N ILE A 20 9.34 -8.77 -18.20
CA ILE A 20 7.95 -8.36 -18.45
C ILE A 20 6.96 -9.34 -17.81
N THR A 21 7.24 -10.65 -17.92
CA THR A 21 6.38 -11.68 -17.31
C THR A 21 6.36 -11.53 -15.79
N HIS A 22 7.52 -11.32 -15.16
CA HIS A 22 7.62 -11.06 -13.73
C HIS A 22 6.84 -9.80 -13.33
N MET A 23 6.99 -8.68 -14.04
CA MET A 23 6.26 -7.45 -13.76
C MET A 23 4.74 -7.64 -13.88
N ASN A 24 4.28 -8.38 -14.90
CA ASN A 24 2.86 -8.63 -15.11
C ASN A 24 2.26 -9.59 -14.07
N LEU A 25 3.02 -10.60 -13.64
CA LEU A 25 2.59 -11.57 -12.61
C LEU A 25 2.58 -10.95 -11.21
N SER A 26 3.52 -10.06 -10.91
CA SER A 26 3.60 -9.35 -9.62
C SER A 26 2.43 -8.36 -9.39
N GLY A 27 1.67 -8.05 -10.44
CA GLY A 27 0.36 -7.40 -10.36
C GLY A 27 0.21 -6.22 -11.33
N LYS A 28 -1.00 -6.02 -11.86
CA LYS A 28 -1.33 -4.98 -12.87
C LYS A 28 -1.23 -3.52 -12.36
N THR A 29 -0.81 -3.29 -11.11
CA THR A 29 -0.75 -1.95 -10.48
C THR A 29 0.67 -1.40 -10.32
N GLN A 30 1.69 -2.10 -10.82
CA GLN A 30 3.09 -1.81 -10.50
C GLN A 30 3.64 -0.51 -11.12
N LEU A 31 3.02 0.04 -12.18
CA LEU A 31 3.47 1.30 -12.79
C LEU A 31 3.22 2.53 -11.90
N SER A 32 2.28 2.47 -10.95
CA SER A 32 1.93 3.62 -10.09
C SER A 32 2.40 3.47 -8.64
N GLN A 33 2.62 2.25 -8.14
CA GLN A 33 2.99 1.98 -6.75
C GLN A 33 3.95 0.78 -6.66
N MET A 34 5.20 0.95 -7.12
CA MET A 34 6.25 -0.05 -6.91
C MET A 34 6.60 -0.14 -5.43
N THR A 35 6.69 -1.34 -4.88
CA THR A 35 7.32 -1.50 -3.55
C THR A 35 8.82 -1.21 -3.66
N PRO A 36 9.50 -0.80 -2.57
CA PRO A 36 10.96 -0.64 -2.59
C PRO A 36 11.71 -1.92 -3.01
N ILE A 37 11.16 -3.09 -2.66
CA ILE A 37 11.68 -4.40 -3.09
C ILE A 37 11.58 -4.56 -4.60
N ASP A 38 10.44 -4.20 -5.21
CA ASP A 38 10.28 -4.24 -6.67
C ASP A 38 11.24 -3.28 -7.36
N PHE A 39 11.41 -2.08 -6.82
CA PHE A 39 12.31 -1.08 -7.36
C PHE A 39 13.75 -1.59 -7.40
N ILE A 40 14.30 -2.04 -6.27
CA ILE A 40 15.66 -2.59 -6.19
C ILE A 40 15.78 -3.88 -7.02
N GLY A 41 14.76 -4.75 -6.95
CA GLY A 41 14.72 -6.00 -7.70
C GLY A 41 14.84 -5.78 -9.21
N ASN A 42 14.16 -4.76 -9.75
CA ASN A 42 14.26 -4.41 -11.16
C ASN A 42 15.65 -3.93 -11.56
N PHE A 43 16.35 -3.17 -10.70
CA PHE A 43 17.76 -2.81 -10.95
C PHE A 43 18.68 -4.04 -10.97
N VAL A 44 18.47 -4.98 -10.03
CA VAL A 44 19.25 -6.22 -9.98
C VAL A 44 19.03 -7.05 -11.24
N LEU A 45 17.77 -7.25 -11.65
CA LEU A 45 17.45 -7.97 -12.90
C LEU A 45 18.03 -7.25 -14.12
N GLY A 46 17.91 -5.93 -14.19
CA GLY A 46 18.52 -5.11 -15.24
C GLY A 46 20.04 -5.27 -15.31
N GLY A 47 20.71 -5.30 -14.15
CA GLY A 47 22.15 -5.55 -14.04
C GLY A 47 22.56 -6.95 -14.52
N ILE A 48 21.78 -7.98 -14.17
CA ILE A 48 22.00 -9.36 -14.65
C ILE A 48 21.86 -9.42 -16.17
N ILE A 49 20.81 -8.82 -16.73
CA ILE A 49 20.61 -8.76 -18.18
C ILE A 49 21.78 -8.03 -18.84
N GLY A 50 22.03 -6.78 -18.45
CA GLY A 50 23.05 -5.93 -19.06
C GLY A 50 24.46 -6.53 -18.98
N GLY A 51 24.80 -7.21 -17.88
CA GLY A 51 26.10 -7.86 -17.73
C GLY A 51 26.26 -9.15 -18.56
N VAL A 52 25.20 -9.96 -18.65
CA VAL A 52 25.29 -11.30 -19.25
C VAL A 52 25.03 -11.31 -20.77
N ILE A 53 24.32 -10.33 -21.32
CA ILE A 53 24.03 -10.29 -22.76
C ILE A 53 25.30 -10.19 -23.62
N TYR A 54 26.34 -9.49 -23.16
CA TYR A 54 27.58 -9.29 -23.91
C TYR A 54 28.62 -10.39 -23.70
N SER A 55 28.36 -11.31 -22.76
CA SER A 55 29.31 -12.37 -22.40
C SER A 55 29.09 -13.62 -23.25
N ASP A 56 30.14 -14.06 -23.94
CA ASP A 56 30.17 -15.35 -24.65
C ASP A 56 30.52 -16.53 -23.76
N THR A 57 31.08 -16.26 -22.58
CA THR A 57 31.48 -17.30 -21.64
C THR A 57 30.31 -17.83 -20.84
N ILE A 58 29.22 -17.06 -20.73
CA ILE A 58 28.02 -17.45 -20.01
C ILE A 58 27.01 -18.08 -21.00
N PRO A 59 26.80 -19.40 -20.95
CA PRO A 59 25.86 -20.08 -21.83
C PRO A 59 24.42 -19.70 -21.48
N LEU A 60 23.52 -19.84 -22.48
CA LEU A 60 22.14 -19.38 -22.38
C LEU A 60 21.38 -20.00 -21.20
N TYR A 61 21.60 -21.29 -20.89
CA TYR A 61 20.93 -21.95 -19.77
C TYR A 61 21.34 -21.36 -18.41
N GLN A 62 22.60 -20.98 -18.22
CA GLN A 62 23.04 -20.33 -16.99
C GLN A 62 22.41 -18.94 -16.85
N TYR A 63 22.34 -18.20 -17.96
CA TYR A 63 21.66 -16.90 -18.01
C TYR A 63 20.17 -16.99 -17.62
N VAL A 64 19.45 -17.96 -18.19
CA VAL A 64 18.02 -18.16 -17.85
C VAL A 64 17.87 -18.60 -16.40
N THR A 65 18.71 -19.52 -15.92
CA THR A 65 18.68 -19.98 -14.52
C THR A 65 18.91 -18.83 -13.54
N ILE A 66 19.90 -17.97 -13.76
CA ILE A 66 20.17 -16.85 -12.84
C ILE A 66 19.03 -15.81 -12.85
N LEU A 67 18.42 -15.57 -14.01
CA LEU A 67 17.25 -14.69 -14.09
C LEU A 67 16.04 -15.27 -13.34
N ILE A 68 15.76 -16.57 -13.49
CA ILE A 68 14.68 -17.24 -12.77
C ILE A 68 14.93 -17.19 -11.26
N ILE A 69 16.17 -17.44 -10.81
CA ILE A 69 16.55 -17.33 -9.39
C ILE A 69 16.30 -15.91 -8.89
N GLY A 70 16.71 -14.88 -9.64
CA GLY A 70 16.48 -13.48 -9.27
C GLY A 70 14.99 -13.14 -9.16
N VAL A 71 14.19 -13.55 -10.14
CA VAL A 71 12.73 -13.36 -10.15
C VAL A 71 12.06 -14.06 -8.96
N LEU A 72 12.43 -15.32 -8.69
CA LEU A 72 11.90 -16.08 -7.56
C LEU A 72 12.27 -15.44 -6.23
N PHE A 73 13.52 -14.98 -6.09
CA PHE A 73 13.98 -14.31 -4.89
C PHE A 73 13.18 -13.04 -4.59
N ILE A 74 13.00 -12.18 -5.59
CA ILE A 74 12.17 -10.96 -5.47
C ILE A 74 10.72 -11.33 -5.11
N SER A 75 10.16 -12.35 -5.76
CA SER A 75 8.80 -12.82 -5.50
C SER A 75 8.62 -13.34 -4.06
N ILE A 76 9.60 -14.07 -3.54
CA ILE A 76 9.62 -14.57 -2.16
C ILE A 76 9.69 -13.42 -1.17
N LEU A 77 10.58 -12.44 -1.39
CA LEU A 77 10.68 -11.26 -0.53
C LEU A 77 9.35 -10.50 -0.49
N ASN A 78 8.72 -10.29 -1.64
CA ASN A 78 7.41 -9.67 -1.72
C ASN A 78 6.32 -10.46 -0.98
N PHE A 79 6.35 -11.79 -1.08
CA PHE A 79 5.43 -12.65 -0.34
C PHE A 79 5.63 -12.53 1.18
N LEU A 80 6.88 -12.55 1.65
CA LEU A 80 7.21 -12.40 3.07
C LEU A 80 6.78 -11.03 3.60
N THR A 81 7.05 -9.97 2.85
CA THR A 81 6.63 -8.59 3.18
C THR A 81 5.12 -8.45 3.23
N LYS A 82 4.36 -9.16 2.38
CA LYS A 82 2.89 -9.16 2.42
C LYS A 82 2.33 -9.96 3.59
N LYS A 83 3.00 -11.05 3.98
CA LYS A 83 2.52 -11.99 5.02
C LYS A 83 2.86 -11.53 6.43
N PHE A 84 4.00 -10.87 6.62
CA PHE A 84 4.54 -10.55 7.94
C PHE A 84 4.74 -9.05 8.11
N ASN A 85 4.04 -8.45 9.08
CA ASN A 85 4.11 -7.02 9.38
C ASN A 85 5.54 -6.53 9.69
N PHE A 86 6.39 -7.36 10.27
CA PHE A 86 7.79 -6.98 10.51
C PHE A 86 8.54 -6.65 9.21
N PHE A 87 8.47 -7.55 8.22
CA PHE A 87 9.10 -7.33 6.92
C PHE A 87 8.43 -6.18 6.15
N ARG A 88 7.10 -6.01 6.30
CA ARG A 88 6.39 -4.83 5.80
C ARG A 88 6.95 -3.53 6.36
N ASN A 89 7.10 -3.43 7.68
CA ASN A 89 7.55 -2.21 8.34
C ASN A 89 9.00 -1.88 7.97
N VAL A 90 9.87 -2.89 7.82
CA VAL A 90 11.27 -2.67 7.41
C VAL A 90 11.39 -2.31 5.94
N ALA A 91 10.65 -2.99 5.06
CA ALA A 91 10.81 -2.85 3.61
C ALA A 91 10.01 -1.68 3.02
N ILE A 92 8.82 -1.40 3.55
CA ILE A 92 7.92 -0.35 3.06
C ILE A 92 7.98 0.86 3.97
N GLY A 93 8.03 0.68 5.29
CA GLY A 93 7.87 1.76 6.27
C GLY A 93 6.42 1.90 6.73
N ASN A 94 6.21 2.67 7.80
CA ASN A 94 4.87 3.02 8.29
C ASN A 94 4.57 4.48 7.95
N PRO A 95 3.31 4.82 7.65
CA PRO A 95 2.90 6.22 7.57
C PRO A 95 3.19 6.93 8.90
N ILE A 96 3.62 8.18 8.82
CA ILE A 96 3.93 9.01 10.00
C ILE A 96 2.90 10.15 10.07
N PRO A 97 1.89 10.06 10.95
CA PRO A 97 0.96 11.14 11.19
C PRO A 97 1.69 12.37 11.75
N ILE A 98 1.45 13.55 11.17
CA ILE A 98 2.04 14.82 11.62
C ILE A 98 0.99 15.79 12.15
N ILE A 99 -0.26 15.70 11.67
CA ILE A 99 -1.40 16.49 12.15
C ILE A 99 -2.58 15.54 12.32
N LYS A 100 -3.26 15.60 13.47
CA LYS A 100 -4.49 14.85 13.75
C LYS A 100 -5.47 15.76 14.48
N LYS A 101 -6.72 15.80 14.00
CA LYS A 101 -7.78 16.68 14.54
C LYS A 101 -7.33 18.15 14.64
N GLY A 102 -6.59 18.63 13.63
CA GLY A 102 -6.05 19.99 13.57
C GLY A 102 -4.86 20.28 14.49
N GLN A 103 -4.37 19.28 15.23
CA GLN A 103 -3.25 19.42 16.17
C GLN A 103 -2.00 18.71 15.66
N PHE A 104 -0.85 19.36 15.81
CA PHE A 104 0.44 18.78 15.45
C PHE A 104 0.83 17.67 16.44
N ILE A 105 1.25 16.53 15.90
CA ILE A 105 1.74 15.40 16.68
C ILE A 105 3.24 15.63 16.92
N MET A 106 3.56 16.42 17.94
CA MET A 106 4.93 16.85 18.24
C MET A 106 5.87 15.68 18.51
N GLU A 107 5.38 14.58 19.09
CA GLU A 107 6.17 13.36 19.31
C GLU A 107 6.77 12.84 17.99
N ASN A 108 5.93 12.62 16.98
CA ASN A 108 6.34 12.14 15.66
C ASN A 108 7.27 13.14 14.96
N ILE A 109 6.99 14.44 15.09
CA ILE A 109 7.75 15.52 14.44
C ILE A 109 9.15 15.68 15.04
N LEU A 110 9.26 15.61 16.38
CA LEU A 110 10.53 15.78 17.09
C LEU A 110 11.38 14.50 17.12
N GLU A 111 10.79 13.36 16.77
CA GLU A 111 11.52 12.10 16.63
C GLU A 111 12.57 12.20 15.53
N LYS A 112 13.85 12.22 15.94
CA LYS A 112 14.99 12.38 15.03
C LYS A 112 15.07 11.32 13.93
N ALA A 113 14.54 10.12 14.17
CA ALA A 113 14.52 9.05 13.19
C ALA A 113 13.65 9.39 11.96
N ASN A 114 12.59 10.17 12.15
CA ASN A 114 11.62 10.52 11.10
C ASN A 114 12.13 11.62 10.15
N LYS A 115 13.15 12.39 10.57
CA LYS A 115 13.81 13.44 9.76
C LYS A 115 12.81 14.40 9.09
N ILE A 116 11.80 14.82 9.85
CA ILE A 116 10.70 15.66 9.36
C ILE A 116 11.17 17.10 9.24
N ASP A 117 11.01 17.68 8.04
CA ASP A 117 11.24 19.09 7.76
C ASP A 117 9.92 19.79 7.43
N LEU A 118 9.41 20.57 8.39
CA LEU A 118 8.13 21.28 8.26
C LEU A 118 8.13 22.35 7.17
N ILE A 119 9.29 22.91 6.80
CA ILE A 119 9.39 23.92 5.72
C ILE A 119 9.18 23.23 4.36
N ASN A 120 9.81 22.08 4.18
CA ASN A 120 9.60 21.25 2.99
C ASN A 120 8.17 20.72 2.91
N ILE A 121 7.57 20.31 4.03
CA ILE A 121 6.16 19.91 4.08
C ILE A 121 5.26 21.08 3.70
N SER A 122 5.48 22.27 4.27
CA SER A 122 4.72 23.48 3.93
C SER A 122 4.76 23.78 2.43
N SER A 123 5.94 23.65 1.80
CA SER A 123 6.08 23.85 0.36
C SER A 123 5.27 22.84 -0.45
N ARG A 124 5.20 21.58 0.01
CA ARG A 124 4.43 20.52 -0.65
C ARG A 124 2.93 20.68 -0.48
N ILE A 125 2.45 21.10 0.69
CA ILE A 125 1.01 21.37 0.89
C ILE A 125 0.57 22.56 0.02
N HIS A 126 1.41 23.61 -0.09
CA HIS A 126 1.15 24.75 -0.97
C HIS A 126 1.09 24.33 -2.45
N ALA A 127 1.97 23.41 -2.87
CA ALA A 127 1.94 22.86 -4.23
C ALA A 127 0.66 22.07 -4.55
N GLN A 128 -0.05 21.57 -3.53
CA GLN A 128 -1.36 20.92 -3.66
C GLN A 128 -2.54 21.89 -3.57
N GLY A 129 -2.28 23.20 -3.44
CA GLY A 129 -3.30 24.25 -3.36
C GLY A 129 -3.82 24.54 -1.95
N ILE A 130 -3.20 24.00 -0.91
CA ILE A 130 -3.54 24.27 0.49
C ILE A 130 -2.58 25.34 1.00
N HIS A 131 -3.05 26.49 1.49
CA HIS A 131 -2.19 27.65 1.75
C HIS A 131 -1.73 27.80 3.20
N SER A 132 -2.30 27.02 4.11
CA SER A 132 -1.98 27.09 5.53
C SER A 132 -2.19 25.74 6.22
N PHE A 133 -1.35 25.43 7.20
CA PHE A 133 -1.59 24.31 8.12
C PHE A 133 -2.90 24.46 8.92
N GLN A 134 -3.43 25.68 9.05
CA GLN A 134 -4.70 25.93 9.73
C GLN A 134 -5.90 25.33 9.00
N GLU A 135 -5.77 25.07 7.69
CA GLU A 135 -6.80 24.43 6.89
C GLU A 135 -6.79 22.90 7.06
N ILE A 136 -5.75 22.33 7.68
CA ILE A 136 -5.51 20.89 7.70
C ILE A 136 -6.10 20.26 8.97
N TYR A 137 -7.06 19.36 8.78
CA TYR A 137 -7.60 18.54 9.86
C TYR A 137 -6.71 17.32 10.15
N TYR A 138 -6.18 16.69 9.09
CA TYR A 138 -5.30 15.54 9.19
C TYR A 138 -4.22 15.58 8.12
N ALA A 139 -2.99 15.26 8.50
CA ALA A 139 -1.91 15.03 7.57
C ALA A 139 -0.98 13.92 8.05
N GLN A 140 -0.51 13.11 7.11
CA GLN A 140 0.54 12.11 7.34
C GLN A 140 1.51 12.05 6.17
N ILE A 141 2.73 11.60 6.48
CA ILE A 141 3.76 11.28 5.49
C ILE A 141 3.63 9.80 5.16
N GLU A 142 3.40 9.48 3.90
CA GLU A 142 3.38 8.10 3.41
C GLU A 142 4.79 7.52 3.31
N PRO A 143 4.96 6.19 3.29
CA PRO A 143 6.30 5.59 3.28
C PRO A 143 7.11 5.88 2.01
N ASP A 144 6.46 6.21 0.90
CA ASP A 144 7.10 6.70 -0.33
C ASP A 144 7.45 8.20 -0.28
N GLY A 145 7.18 8.86 0.84
CA GLY A 145 7.42 10.28 1.09
C GLY A 145 6.32 11.21 0.55
N GLN A 146 5.23 10.68 0.00
CA GLN A 146 4.07 11.51 -0.37
C GLN A 146 3.36 12.03 0.89
N LEU A 147 2.53 13.07 0.71
CA LEU A 147 1.71 13.62 1.78
C LEU A 147 0.24 13.29 1.51
N THR A 148 -0.40 12.66 2.49
CA THR A 148 -1.85 12.56 2.55
C THR A 148 -2.35 13.72 3.40
N ILE A 149 -3.22 14.57 2.84
CA ILE A 149 -3.72 15.78 3.50
C ILE A 149 -5.23 15.84 3.39
N ILE A 150 -5.89 16.17 4.50
CA ILE A 150 -7.33 16.22 4.62
C ILE A 150 -7.70 17.48 5.38
N CYS A 151 -8.45 18.36 4.72
CA CYS A 151 -8.82 19.66 5.28
C CYS A 151 -10.14 19.62 6.08
N ASP A 152 -11.04 18.69 5.75
CA ASP A 152 -12.34 18.55 6.39
C ASP A 152 -12.44 17.15 7.02
N GLU A 153 -12.81 17.10 8.30
CA GLU A 153 -13.10 15.86 9.04
C GLU A 153 -14.05 14.92 8.26
N LYS A 154 -15.03 15.48 7.55
CA LYS A 154 -15.99 14.71 6.75
C LYS A 154 -15.35 14.01 5.55
N ASN A 155 -14.14 14.39 5.17
CA ASN A 155 -13.39 13.82 4.06
C ASN A 155 -12.27 12.90 4.53
N MET A 156 -12.26 12.49 5.81
CA MET A 156 -11.42 11.40 6.26
C MET A 156 -11.63 10.15 5.38
N PRO A 157 -10.56 9.41 5.01
CA PRO A 157 -10.70 8.25 4.16
C PRO A 157 -11.45 7.18 4.95
N SER A 158 -12.14 6.31 4.24
CA SER A 158 -12.80 5.16 4.84
C SER A 158 -11.79 4.30 5.59
N VAL A 159 -12.12 3.87 6.80
CA VAL A 159 -11.32 2.93 7.57
C VAL A 159 -11.84 1.52 7.34
N ILE A 160 -10.99 0.60 6.89
CA ILE A 160 -11.38 -0.79 6.65
C ILE A 160 -11.37 -1.55 7.99
N LEU A 161 -12.55 -1.96 8.45
CA LEU A 161 -12.74 -2.65 9.73
C LEU A 161 -12.71 -4.17 9.60
N ILE A 162 -13.22 -4.71 8.48
CA ILE A 162 -13.21 -6.14 8.18
C ILE A 162 -12.69 -6.34 6.78
N LYS A 163 -11.83 -7.34 6.60
CA LYS A 163 -11.42 -7.83 5.28
C LYS A 163 -11.49 -9.36 5.27
N GLU A 164 -12.26 -9.90 4.34
CA GLU A 164 -12.45 -11.35 4.13
C GLU A 164 -12.83 -12.12 5.40
N GLY A 165 -13.72 -11.54 6.22
CA GLY A 165 -14.16 -12.10 7.50
C GLY A 165 -13.20 -11.90 8.68
N VAL A 166 -12.04 -11.26 8.47
CA VAL A 166 -11.08 -10.97 9.54
C VAL A 166 -11.24 -9.54 10.03
N ILE A 167 -11.47 -9.37 11.33
CA ILE A 167 -11.55 -8.07 12.01
C ILE A 167 -10.15 -7.45 12.13
N ARG A 168 -10.09 -6.14 11.91
CA ARG A 168 -8.86 -5.35 12.01
C ARG A 168 -8.92 -4.46 13.26
N ASN A 169 -8.52 -5.03 14.41
CA ASN A 169 -8.65 -4.37 15.72
C ASN A 169 -7.93 -3.03 15.84
N TYR A 170 -6.73 -2.93 15.26
CA TYR A 170 -6.02 -1.65 15.19
C TYR A 170 -6.83 -0.55 14.49
N ASP A 171 -7.55 -0.91 13.43
CA ASP A 171 -8.37 0.03 12.67
C ASP A 171 -9.66 0.40 13.43
N LEU A 172 -10.23 -0.52 14.20
CA LEU A 172 -11.33 -0.22 15.13
C LEU A 172 -10.91 0.77 16.22
N GLU A 173 -9.76 0.54 16.86
CA GLU A 173 -9.20 1.45 17.86
C GLU A 173 -8.96 2.86 17.28
N SER A 174 -8.54 2.93 16.01
CA SER A 174 -8.29 4.21 15.32
C SER A 174 -9.52 5.11 15.19
N ILE A 175 -10.73 4.51 15.18
CA ILE A 175 -12.02 5.21 15.16
C ILE A 175 -12.69 5.27 16.53
N GLU A 176 -11.95 4.94 17.59
CA GLU A 176 -12.42 4.93 18.98
C GLU A 176 -13.62 3.98 19.17
N ARG A 177 -13.57 2.79 18.54
CA ARG A 177 -14.57 1.72 18.65
C ARG A 177 -13.92 0.38 18.98
N ASP A 178 -14.73 -0.57 19.44
CA ASP A 178 -14.30 -1.91 19.80
C ASP A 178 -15.01 -2.99 18.95
N GLU A 179 -14.60 -4.24 19.13
CA GLU A 179 -15.23 -5.38 18.45
C GLU A 179 -16.72 -5.51 18.81
N ALA A 180 -17.10 -5.19 20.05
CA ALA A 180 -18.49 -5.29 20.51
C ALA A 180 -19.41 -4.35 19.73
N TRP A 181 -18.99 -3.09 19.52
CA TRP A 181 -19.70 -2.13 18.68
C TRP A 181 -19.84 -2.63 17.24
N LEU A 182 -18.77 -3.20 16.67
CA LEU A 182 -18.79 -3.72 15.30
C LEU A 182 -19.77 -4.89 15.15
N MET A 183 -19.77 -5.82 16.12
CA MET A 183 -20.71 -6.95 16.13
C MET A 183 -22.17 -6.47 16.20
N GLN A 184 -22.44 -5.42 16.99
CA GLN A 184 -23.77 -4.80 17.02
C GLN A 184 -24.16 -4.22 15.65
N GLN A 185 -23.23 -3.56 14.94
CA GLN A 185 -23.50 -3.05 13.59
C GLN A 185 -23.80 -4.18 12.59
N ILE A 186 -23.10 -5.31 12.68
CA ILE A 186 -23.35 -6.49 11.84
C ILE A 186 -24.76 -7.05 12.07
N GLU A 187 -25.15 -7.18 13.35
CA GLU A 187 -26.46 -7.70 13.74
C GLU A 187 -27.61 -6.78 13.27
N LEU A 188 -27.47 -5.46 13.42
CA LEU A 188 -28.45 -4.47 12.96
C LEU A 188 -28.71 -4.53 11.44
N GLN A 189 -27.70 -4.97 10.68
CA GLN A 189 -27.79 -5.13 9.23
C GLN A 189 -28.37 -6.50 8.82
N GLY A 190 -28.63 -7.38 9.78
CA GLY A 190 -29.18 -8.72 9.55
C GLY A 190 -28.17 -9.70 8.93
N ILE A 191 -26.87 -9.48 9.16
CA ILE A 191 -25.81 -10.36 8.66
C ILE A 191 -25.58 -11.46 9.71
N GLU A 192 -25.79 -12.72 9.31
CA GLU A 192 -25.73 -13.86 10.23
C GLU A 192 -24.30 -14.28 10.59
N SER A 193 -23.36 -14.14 9.66
CA SER A 193 -21.97 -14.52 9.88
C SER A 193 -21.00 -13.43 9.41
N ILE A 194 -19.97 -13.18 10.23
CA ILE A 194 -18.85 -12.34 9.84
C ILE A 194 -18.11 -12.88 8.61
N ASN A 195 -18.14 -14.20 8.40
CA ASN A 195 -17.50 -14.84 7.26
C ASN A 195 -18.16 -14.49 5.93
N ASP A 196 -19.42 -14.03 5.94
CA ASP A 196 -20.13 -13.59 4.72
C ASP A 196 -19.70 -12.18 4.28
N ILE A 197 -19.01 -11.46 5.16
CA ILE A 197 -18.52 -10.10 4.90
C ILE A 197 -17.18 -10.19 4.16
N PHE A 198 -17.18 -9.69 2.92
CA PHE A 198 -15.96 -9.51 2.15
C PHE A 198 -15.19 -8.27 2.61
N LEU A 199 -15.89 -7.16 2.83
CA LEU A 199 -15.29 -5.90 3.30
C LEU A 199 -16.28 -5.17 4.21
N ALA A 200 -15.80 -4.58 5.29
CA ALA A 200 -16.54 -3.58 6.04
C ALA A 200 -15.72 -2.29 6.12
N GLU A 201 -16.32 -1.17 5.78
CA GLU A 201 -15.69 0.15 5.85
C GLU A 201 -16.49 1.09 6.74
N PHE A 202 -15.79 1.90 7.53
CA PHE A 202 -16.36 3.00 8.28
C PHE A 202 -16.03 4.32 7.58
N TRP A 203 -17.06 5.08 7.23
CA TRP A 203 -16.90 6.37 6.58
C TRP A 203 -18.01 7.33 7.01
N ARG A 204 -17.63 8.56 7.38
CA ARG A 204 -18.56 9.63 7.80
C ARG A 204 -19.54 9.22 8.92
N GLY A 205 -19.10 8.39 9.86
CA GLY A 205 -19.93 7.95 10.99
C GLY A 205 -20.79 6.71 10.70
N GLU A 206 -20.74 6.16 9.49
CA GLU A 206 -21.52 5.01 9.07
C GLU A 206 -20.63 3.82 8.73
N VAL A 207 -21.12 2.61 9.00
CA VAL A 207 -20.48 1.36 8.54
C VAL A 207 -21.23 0.85 7.32
N THR A 208 -20.49 0.60 6.25
CA THR A 208 -20.99 -0.11 5.07
C THR A 208 -20.40 -1.51 5.03
N PHE A 209 -21.24 -2.52 4.79
CA PHE A 209 -20.82 -3.90 4.62
C PHE A 209 -20.95 -4.31 3.15
N ILE A 210 -19.91 -4.93 2.62
CA ILE A 210 -19.88 -5.55 1.30
C ILE A 210 -19.76 -7.05 1.53
N LEU A 211 -20.78 -7.79 1.09
CA LEU A 211 -20.83 -9.24 1.24
C LEU A 211 -20.04 -9.94 0.13
N ARG A 212 -19.73 -11.23 0.33
CA ARG A 212 -19.01 -12.04 -0.67
C ARG A 212 -19.75 -12.22 -1.99
N ASP A 213 -21.07 -12.06 -2.00
CA ASP A 213 -21.88 -12.05 -3.23
C ASP A 213 -21.86 -10.68 -3.96
N GLY A 214 -21.12 -9.71 -3.42
CA GLY A 214 -20.97 -8.35 -3.96
C GLY A 214 -22.10 -7.40 -3.56
N LYS A 215 -23.11 -7.85 -2.80
CA LYS A 215 -24.15 -6.95 -2.32
C LYS A 215 -23.59 -5.98 -1.28
N ILE A 216 -24.04 -4.73 -1.37
CA ILE A 216 -23.71 -3.67 -0.44
C ILE A 216 -24.89 -3.47 0.50
N ASN A 217 -24.65 -3.63 1.81
CA ASN A 217 -25.62 -3.37 2.85
C ASN A 217 -25.31 -2.01 3.50
N ARG A 218 -26.18 -1.03 3.24
CA ARG A 218 -26.17 0.31 3.84
C ARG A 218 -27.51 0.56 4.51
N LYS A 219 -27.63 0.31 5.81
CA LYS A 219 -28.66 0.98 6.61
C LYS A 219 -28.00 2.07 7.43
N GLY A 220 -28.21 3.32 7.02
CA GLY A 220 -27.73 4.49 7.74
C GLY A 220 -28.28 4.51 9.16
N THR A 221 -27.41 4.81 10.11
CA THR A 221 -27.77 5.13 11.48
C THR A 221 -28.76 6.30 11.43
N GLN A 222 -30.01 6.08 11.82
CA GLN A 222 -31.00 7.15 11.90
C GLN A 222 -30.43 8.31 12.70
N HIS A 223 -30.55 9.53 12.15
CA HIS A 223 -30.35 10.78 12.86
C HIS A 223 -30.91 10.68 14.28
N LEU A 224 -30.03 10.70 15.28
CA LEU A 224 -30.39 11.24 16.59
C LEU A 224 -30.68 12.72 16.36
N LYS A 225 -31.96 13.04 16.13
CA LYS A 225 -32.48 14.37 16.40
C LYS A 225 -32.17 14.66 17.86
N VAL A 226 -31.16 15.49 18.11
CA VAL A 226 -31.05 16.19 19.38
C VAL A 226 -32.25 17.13 19.43
N ILE A 227 -33.25 16.71 20.19
CA ILE A 227 -34.35 17.56 20.63
C ILE A 227 -33.79 18.35 21.83
N ALA A 228 -33.55 19.64 21.62
CA ALA A 228 -33.77 20.74 22.56
C ALA A 228 -33.37 22.06 21.88
#